data_AF-A0A1G7ZQ46-F1
#
_entry.id   AF-A0A1G7ZQ46-F1
#
_cell.length_a   1.000
_cell.length_b   1.000
_cell.length_c   1.000
_cell.angle_alpha   90.00
_cell.angle_beta   90.00
_cell.angle_gamma   90.00
#
_symmetry.space_group_name_H-M   'P 1'
#
loop_
_entity.id
_entity.type
_entity.pdbx_description
1 polymer ?
#
loop_
_entity_poly.entity_id
_entity_poly.type
_entity_poly.pdbx_seq_one_letter_code
_entity_poly.pdbx_strand_id
1 'polypeptide(L)'
;MTDSELRADIHSIEPIPDADRDSTGPQQMWIWAGANIAPVNWALGALGIILKLGLMETIAVIVLGNIVGCAIFATFTVMGHKTGVNQMVLSRSAFGVRGAYLPSILMFLMTLGWIGVNTYFPVKVSMGILGQFGVPDTWFIEIVVITLVMAVQVLIGIYGFYAIRTFEKYTVPPTIAIMVLMSVLAWTRPGVVNWSLTTSLPPGAHLAMLTLLMTAIGVGWGISWVTWASDYSRFVPKSVPSKSVFWYS
;
A
#
# COMPACT_ATOMS: atom_id res chain seq x y z
N MET A 1 17.94 13.73 -17.28
CA MET A 1 18.02 13.48 -15.84
C MET A 1 18.56 14.75 -15.21
N THR A 2 17.70 15.53 -14.56
CA THR A 2 18.12 16.71 -13.79
C THR A 2 18.49 16.28 -12.38
N ASP A 3 19.52 16.88 -11.78
CA ASP A 3 20.08 16.57 -10.44
C ASP A 3 19.05 16.54 -9.28
N SER A 4 17.80 16.93 -9.52
CA SER A 4 16.70 16.90 -8.54
C SER A 4 16.03 15.53 -8.38
N GLU A 5 16.17 14.60 -9.34
CA GLU A 5 15.43 13.32 -9.31
C GLU A 5 16.11 12.21 -8.48
N LEU A 6 17.34 12.44 -7.98
CA LEU A 6 18.16 11.42 -7.30
C LEU A 6 18.96 11.99 -6.11
N ARG A 7 18.35 12.91 -5.35
CA ARG A 7 18.94 13.42 -4.11
C ARG A 7 18.70 12.45 -2.96
N ALA A 8 19.69 12.26 -2.09
CA ALA A 8 19.48 11.53 -0.84
C ALA A 8 18.59 12.37 0.09
N ASP A 9 17.60 11.75 0.73
CA ASP A 9 16.84 12.42 1.80
C ASP A 9 17.73 12.56 3.03
N ILE A 10 18.26 13.76 3.24
CA ILE A 10 19.12 14.13 4.37
C ILE A 10 18.30 14.39 5.64
N HIS A 11 16.97 14.52 5.53
CA HIS A 11 16.09 14.85 6.64
C HIS A 11 15.53 13.57 7.28
N SER A 12 16.31 13.03 8.22
CA SER A 12 15.96 11.80 8.96
C SER A 12 14.70 11.97 9.82
N ILE A 13 14.86 12.26 11.11
CA ILE A 13 13.76 12.43 12.07
C ILE A 13 13.38 13.90 12.29
N GLU A 14 14.17 14.83 11.74
CA GLU A 14 13.97 16.25 11.93
C GLU A 14 12.75 16.75 11.12
N PRO A 15 12.06 17.80 11.60
CA PRO A 15 10.99 18.41 10.84
C PRO A 15 11.50 18.94 9.49
N ILE A 16 10.75 18.70 8.41
CA ILE A 16 11.13 19.17 7.09
C ILE A 16 11.07 20.71 7.04
N PRO A 17 12.19 21.40 6.70
CA PRO A 17 12.20 22.85 6.51
C PRO A 17 11.21 23.28 5.43
N ASP A 18 10.61 24.47 5.57
CA ASP A 18 9.58 24.93 4.63
C ASP A 18 10.09 25.07 3.17
N ALA A 19 11.41 25.25 2.98
CA ALA A 19 12.05 25.31 1.67
C ALA A 19 12.12 23.95 0.95
N ASP A 20 12.12 22.84 1.71
CA ASP A 20 12.26 21.47 1.19
C ASP A 20 10.91 20.75 1.10
N ARG A 21 9.80 21.46 1.32
CA ARG A 21 8.44 20.96 1.14
C ARG A 21 7.98 21.15 -0.30
N ASP A 22 8.47 20.31 -1.21
CA ASP A 22 8.25 20.39 -2.65
C ASP A 22 7.13 19.47 -3.17
N SER A 23 6.55 18.63 -2.30
CA SER A 23 5.58 17.62 -2.73
C SER A 23 4.23 18.24 -3.05
N THR A 24 3.79 18.10 -4.31
CA THR A 24 2.47 18.58 -4.74
C THR A 24 1.38 17.55 -4.46
N GLY A 25 0.13 18.00 -4.29
CA GLY A 25 -1.03 17.13 -4.03
C GLY A 25 -1.20 15.98 -5.04
N PRO A 26 -1.09 16.23 -6.35
CA PRO A 26 -1.13 15.16 -7.36
C PRO A 26 0.03 14.16 -7.27
N GLN A 27 1.21 14.56 -6.79
CA GLN A 27 2.33 13.64 -6.57
C GLN A 27 2.06 12.72 -5.39
N GLN A 28 1.46 13.24 -4.31
CA GLN A 28 1.00 12.42 -3.18
C GLN A 28 -0.05 11.40 -3.64
N MET A 29 -1.06 11.84 -4.37
CA MET A 29 -2.09 10.96 -4.94
C MET A 29 -1.48 9.86 -5.83
N TRP A 30 -0.42 10.18 -6.60
CA TRP A 30 0.26 9.19 -7.43
C TRP A 30 1.02 8.14 -6.61
N ILE A 31 1.67 8.54 -5.52
CA ILE A 31 2.33 7.61 -4.59
C ILE A 31 1.29 6.67 -3.97
N TRP A 32 0.16 7.21 -3.52
CA TRP A 32 -0.93 6.41 -2.96
C TRP A 32 -1.57 5.48 -4.00
N ALA A 33 -1.76 5.95 -5.24
CA ALA A 33 -2.21 5.11 -6.33
C ALA A 33 -1.23 3.97 -6.61
N GLY A 34 0.08 4.26 -6.64
CA GLY A 34 1.15 3.27 -6.80
C GLY A 34 1.10 2.18 -5.71
N ALA A 35 0.98 2.58 -4.45
CA ALA A 35 0.83 1.65 -3.33
C ALA A 35 -0.42 0.75 -3.44
N ASN A 36 -1.51 1.26 -4.02
CA ASN A 36 -2.74 0.50 -4.23
C ASN A 36 -2.70 -0.45 -5.44
N ILE A 37 -1.77 -0.25 -6.38
CA ILE A 37 -1.61 -1.11 -7.56
C ILE A 37 -0.76 -2.36 -7.24
N ALA A 38 -0.17 -2.43 -6.05
CA ALA A 38 0.70 -3.52 -5.63
C ALA A 38 0.03 -4.92 -5.75
N PRO A 39 0.79 -5.97 -6.12
CA PRO A 39 0.26 -7.33 -6.30
C PRO A 39 -0.47 -7.90 -5.07
N VAL A 40 -0.12 -7.44 -3.87
CA VAL A 40 -0.83 -7.80 -2.63
C VAL A 40 -2.32 -7.48 -2.70
N ASN A 41 -2.70 -6.36 -3.34
CA ASN A 41 -4.09 -5.95 -3.45
C ASN A 41 -4.88 -6.82 -4.43
N TRP A 42 -4.20 -7.48 -5.38
CA TRP A 42 -4.86 -8.42 -6.28
C TRP A 42 -5.31 -9.66 -5.51
N ALA A 43 -4.45 -10.17 -4.63
CA ALA A 43 -4.79 -11.27 -3.73
C ALA A 43 -5.86 -10.87 -2.70
N LEU A 44 -5.80 -9.63 -2.21
CA LEU A 44 -6.80 -9.05 -1.33
C LEU A 44 -8.20 -9.04 -1.98
N GLY A 45 -8.28 -8.66 -3.27
CA GLY A 45 -9.53 -8.71 -4.04
C GLY A 45 -10.07 -10.13 -4.22
N ALA A 46 -9.18 -11.13 -4.36
CA ALA A 46 -9.58 -12.54 -4.47
C ALA A 46 -10.15 -13.12 -3.16
N LEU A 47 -9.90 -12.50 -2.01
CA LEU A 47 -10.39 -13.01 -0.72
C LEU A 47 -11.90 -13.09 -0.64
N GLY A 48 -12.66 -12.18 -1.27
CA GLY A 48 -14.13 -12.29 -1.26
C GLY A 48 -14.63 -13.61 -1.86
N ILE A 49 -13.97 -14.07 -2.92
CA ILE A 49 -14.26 -15.37 -3.56
C ILE A 49 -13.86 -16.52 -2.63
N ILE A 50 -12.67 -16.44 -2.00
CA ILE A 50 -12.18 -17.45 -1.04
C ILE A 50 -13.13 -17.58 0.15
N LEU A 51 -13.68 -16.46 0.62
CA LEU A 51 -14.66 -16.39 1.70
C LEU A 51 -16.08 -16.80 1.26
N LYS A 52 -16.27 -17.23 0.00
CA LYS A 52 -17.54 -17.67 -0.59
C LYS A 52 -18.64 -16.60 -0.55
N LEU A 53 -18.25 -15.34 -0.65
CA LEU A 53 -19.17 -14.19 -0.69
C LEU A 53 -19.64 -13.90 -2.12
N GLY A 54 -20.77 -13.22 -2.24
CA GLY A 54 -21.22 -12.73 -3.54
C GLY A 54 -20.28 -11.67 -4.10
N LEU A 55 -20.17 -11.59 -5.43
CA LEU A 55 -19.28 -10.63 -6.09
C LEU A 55 -19.68 -9.18 -5.79
N MET A 56 -20.97 -8.85 -5.92
CA MET A 56 -21.46 -7.49 -5.68
C MET A 56 -21.36 -7.09 -4.22
N GLU A 57 -21.60 -8.02 -3.29
CA GLU A 57 -21.47 -7.81 -1.85
C GLU A 57 -20.00 -7.55 -1.48
N THR A 58 -19.09 -8.36 -2.03
CA THR A 58 -17.65 -8.18 -1.86
C THR A 58 -17.20 -6.80 -2.33
N ILE A 59 -17.60 -6.39 -3.54
CA ILE A 59 -17.26 -5.07 -4.08
C ILE A 59 -17.81 -3.95 -3.19
N ALA A 60 -19.08 -4.04 -2.79
CA ALA A 60 -19.71 -3.04 -1.94
C ALA A 60 -19.00 -2.91 -0.58
N VAL A 61 -18.68 -4.03 0.07
CA VAL A 61 -17.96 -4.05 1.35
C VAL A 61 -16.56 -3.47 1.22
N ILE A 62 -15.82 -3.84 0.16
CA ILE A 62 -14.48 -3.29 -0.09
C ILE A 62 -14.55 -1.78 -0.31
N VAL A 63 -15.48 -1.30 -1.14
CA VAL A 63 -15.64 0.15 -1.42
C VAL A 63 -16.02 0.91 -0.16
N LEU A 64 -17.06 0.47 0.56
CA LEU A 64 -17.51 1.14 1.79
C LEU A 64 -16.44 1.12 2.87
N GLY A 65 -15.76 -0.01 3.03
CA GLY A 65 -14.66 -0.17 3.96
C GLY A 65 -13.50 0.77 3.65
N ASN A 66 -13.07 0.82 2.39
CA ASN A 66 -12.00 1.72 1.97
C ASN A 66 -12.39 3.19 2.15
N ILE A 67 -13.64 3.58 1.92
CA ILE A 67 -14.08 4.97 2.19
C ILE A 67 -13.85 5.32 3.68
N VAL A 68 -14.22 4.42 4.59
CA VAL A 68 -14.01 4.63 6.03
C VAL A 68 -12.52 4.63 6.39
N GLY A 69 -11.77 3.65 5.88
CA GLY A 69 -10.33 3.53 6.11
C GLY A 69 -9.54 4.73 5.59
N CYS A 70 -9.82 5.15 4.36
CA CYS A 70 -9.22 6.33 3.73
C CYS A 70 -9.59 7.61 4.46
N ALA A 71 -10.83 7.77 4.95
CA ALA A 71 -11.21 8.95 5.74
C ALA A 71 -10.40 9.07 7.05
N ILE A 72 -10.18 7.93 7.74
CA ILE A 72 -9.31 7.89 8.93
C ILE A 72 -7.88 8.24 8.53
N PHE A 73 -7.34 7.58 7.52
CA PHE A 73 -6.00 7.80 7.00
C PHE A 73 -5.74 9.27 6.62
N ALA A 74 -6.63 9.86 5.82
CA ALA A 74 -6.57 11.25 5.37
C ALA A 74 -6.64 12.26 6.53
N THR A 75 -7.26 11.90 7.65
CA THR A 75 -7.24 12.75 8.86
C THR A 75 -5.83 12.80 9.46
N PHE A 76 -5.11 11.68 9.47
CA PHE A 76 -3.73 11.61 9.96
C PHE A 76 -2.74 12.26 8.99
N THR A 77 -2.94 12.17 7.67
CA THR A 77 -2.08 12.89 6.72
C THR A 77 -2.14 14.40 6.93
N VAL A 78 -3.33 14.95 7.25
CA VAL A 78 -3.50 16.37 7.63
C VAL A 78 -2.72 16.72 8.90
N MET A 79 -2.64 15.81 9.88
CA MET A 79 -1.81 16.02 11.08
C MET A 79 -0.33 16.07 10.74
N GLY A 80 0.16 15.14 9.91
CA GLY A 80 1.55 15.12 9.44
C GLY A 80 1.92 16.37 8.65
N HIS A 81 1.02 16.84 7.77
CA HIS A 81 1.21 18.08 7.01
C HIS A 81 1.37 19.31 7.91
N LYS A 82 0.54 19.43 8.95
CA LYS A 82 0.59 20.57 9.89
C LYS A 82 1.85 20.55 10.76
N THR A 83 2.30 19.38 11.16
CA THR A 83 3.41 19.21 12.11
C THR A 83 4.78 19.10 11.42
N GLY A 84 4.82 18.60 10.19
CA GLY A 84 6.06 18.41 9.43
C GLY A 84 6.97 17.30 9.96
N VAL A 85 6.46 16.45 10.85
CA VAL A 85 7.22 15.35 11.47
C VAL A 85 6.67 14.00 11.03
N ASN A 86 7.50 12.96 11.12
CA ASN A 86 7.08 11.59 10.83
C ASN A 86 6.12 11.03 11.90
N GLN A 87 5.44 9.94 11.58
CA GLN A 87 4.39 9.39 12.46
C GLN A 87 4.96 8.89 13.79
N MET A 88 6.18 8.33 13.78
CA MET A 88 6.85 7.86 15.00
C MET A 88 7.14 9.01 15.97
N VAL A 89 7.59 10.17 15.47
CA VAL A 89 7.78 11.38 16.29
C VAL A 89 6.43 11.95 16.72
N LEU A 90 5.42 11.93 15.85
CA LEU A 90 4.07 12.41 16.19
C LEU A 90 3.45 11.62 17.37
N SER A 91 3.75 10.32 17.47
CA SER A 91 3.31 9.47 18.60
C SER A 91 3.78 9.98 19.97
N ARG A 92 4.89 10.73 20.02
CA ARG A 92 5.40 11.35 21.24
C ARG A 92 4.47 12.44 21.79
N SER A 93 3.64 13.06 20.95
CA SER A 93 2.68 14.06 21.41
C SER A 93 1.56 13.45 22.27
N ALA A 94 1.16 12.21 21.97
CA ALA A 94 0.09 11.51 22.69
C ALA A 94 0.60 10.68 23.88
N PHE A 95 1.75 10.02 23.73
CA PHE A 95 2.27 9.07 24.73
C PHE A 95 3.48 9.60 25.53
N GLY A 96 3.96 10.81 25.21
CA GLY A 96 5.22 11.33 25.73
C GLY A 96 6.45 10.62 25.14
N VAL A 97 7.64 11.09 25.50
CA VAL A 97 8.90 10.58 24.91
C VAL A 97 9.14 9.11 25.25
N ARG A 98 8.92 8.71 26.51
CA ARG A 98 9.13 7.33 26.97
C ARG A 98 7.95 6.42 26.59
N GLY A 99 6.72 6.91 26.63
CA GLY A 99 5.55 6.12 26.24
C GLY A 99 5.49 5.85 24.75
N ALA A 100 6.11 6.70 23.92
CA ALA A 100 6.20 6.50 22.47
C ALA A 100 7.10 5.33 22.03
N TYR A 101 7.90 4.73 22.92
CA TYR A 101 8.69 3.55 22.56
C TYR A 101 7.81 2.37 22.16
N LEU A 102 6.73 2.12 22.89
CA LEU A 102 5.81 1.03 22.60
C LEU A 102 5.15 1.17 21.21
N PRO A 103 4.46 2.28 20.86
CA PRO A 103 3.89 2.43 19.53
C PRO A 103 4.96 2.45 18.43
N SER A 104 6.15 3.01 18.68
CA SER A 104 7.24 2.98 17.69
C SER A 104 7.72 1.55 17.39
N ILE A 105 7.85 0.69 18.41
CA ILE A 105 8.20 -0.73 18.23
C ILE A 105 7.09 -1.45 17.47
N LEU A 106 5.82 -1.21 17.81
CA LEU A 106 4.69 -1.83 17.12
C LEU A 106 4.63 -1.41 15.65
N MET A 107 4.83 -0.12 15.35
CA MET A 107 4.93 0.40 13.97
C MET A 107 6.10 -0.24 13.22
N PHE A 108 7.25 -0.43 13.88
CA PHE A 108 8.40 -1.11 13.29
C PHE A 108 8.12 -2.57 12.96
N LEU A 109 7.59 -3.36 13.91
CA LEU A 109 7.23 -4.76 13.69
C LEU A 109 6.20 -4.93 12.58
N MET A 110 5.22 -4.02 12.55
CA MET A 110 4.22 -3.97 11.50
C MET A 110 4.83 -3.68 10.13
N THR A 111 5.77 -2.73 10.05
CA THR A 111 6.53 -2.45 8.82
C THR A 111 7.29 -3.68 8.34
N LEU A 112 7.94 -4.43 9.22
CA LEU A 112 8.60 -5.70 8.87
C LEU A 112 7.61 -6.73 8.30
N GLY A 113 6.42 -6.84 8.90
CA GLY A 113 5.35 -7.70 8.39
C GLY A 113 4.95 -7.33 6.97
N TRP A 114 4.73 -6.04 6.70
CA TRP A 114 4.37 -5.55 5.37
C TRP A 114 5.48 -5.70 4.34
N ILE A 115 6.75 -5.54 4.72
CA ILE A 115 7.88 -5.83 3.83
C ILE A 115 7.84 -7.30 3.40
N GLY A 116 7.58 -8.21 4.35
CA GLY A 116 7.43 -9.64 4.05
C GLY A 116 6.30 -9.91 3.05
N VAL A 117 5.10 -9.38 3.30
CA VAL A 117 3.95 -9.56 2.40
C VAL A 117 4.19 -8.95 1.02
N ASN A 118 4.70 -7.72 0.96
CA ASN A 118 4.98 -7.03 -0.30
C ASN A 118 6.11 -7.68 -1.09
N THR A 119 7.00 -8.44 -0.44
CA THR A 119 8.05 -9.22 -1.11
C THR A 119 7.55 -10.58 -1.57
N TYR A 120 6.68 -11.21 -0.79
CA TYR A 120 6.14 -12.54 -1.09
C TYR A 120 5.44 -12.60 -2.45
N PHE A 121 4.53 -11.65 -2.75
CA PHE A 121 3.76 -11.68 -3.99
C PHE A 121 4.64 -11.51 -5.25
N PRO A 122 5.54 -10.52 -5.34
CA PRO A 122 6.49 -10.42 -6.46
C PRO A 122 7.37 -11.66 -6.63
N VAL A 123 7.82 -12.29 -5.55
CA VAL A 123 8.59 -13.55 -5.62
C VAL A 123 7.75 -14.66 -6.24
N LYS A 124 6.50 -14.85 -5.79
CA LYS A 124 5.60 -15.86 -6.36
C LYS A 124 5.26 -15.60 -7.83
N VAL A 125 5.06 -14.34 -8.21
CA VAL A 125 4.87 -13.96 -9.62
C VAL A 125 6.13 -14.30 -10.43
N SER A 126 7.31 -13.97 -9.92
CA SER A 126 8.59 -14.25 -10.59
C SER A 126 8.82 -15.75 -10.75
N MET A 127 8.56 -16.55 -9.72
CA MET A 127 8.63 -18.02 -9.79
C MET A 127 7.64 -18.59 -10.81
N GLY A 128 6.40 -18.06 -10.86
CA GLY A 128 5.42 -18.46 -11.86
C GLY A 128 5.88 -18.19 -13.30
N ILE A 129 6.55 -17.05 -13.53
CA ILE A 129 7.15 -16.71 -14.84
C ILE A 129 8.32 -17.65 -15.16
N LEU A 130 9.24 -17.86 -14.21
CA LEU A 130 10.38 -18.76 -14.38
C LEU A 130 9.93 -20.20 -14.68
N GLY A 131 8.82 -20.64 -14.08
CA GLY A 131 8.20 -21.93 -14.37
C GLY A 131 7.75 -22.08 -15.83
N GLN A 132 7.33 -21.01 -16.50
CA GLN A 132 7.01 -21.04 -17.94
C GLN A 132 8.24 -21.27 -18.81
N PHE A 133 9.44 -20.95 -18.29
CA PHE A 133 10.73 -21.21 -18.93
C PHE A 133 11.35 -22.54 -18.50
N GLY A 134 10.60 -23.40 -17.79
CA GLY A 134 11.05 -24.72 -17.37
C GLY A 134 11.92 -24.73 -16.11
N VAL A 135 12.00 -23.60 -15.38
CA VAL A 135 12.70 -23.56 -14.09
C VAL A 135 11.85 -24.24 -13.03
N PRO A 136 12.37 -25.24 -12.30
CA PRO A 136 11.58 -25.94 -11.29
C PRO A 136 11.33 -25.07 -10.07
N ASP A 137 10.11 -25.15 -9.51
CA ASP A 137 9.75 -24.49 -8.26
C ASP A 137 10.34 -25.26 -7.07
N THR A 138 11.62 -25.02 -6.80
CA THR A 138 12.34 -25.62 -5.67
C THR A 138 12.58 -24.57 -4.59
N TRP A 139 12.56 -25.01 -3.34
CA TRP A 139 12.87 -24.17 -2.16
C TRP A 139 14.17 -23.37 -2.32
N PHE A 140 15.20 -23.98 -2.91
CA PHE A 140 16.48 -23.30 -3.13
C PHE A 140 16.36 -22.13 -4.12
N ILE A 141 15.67 -22.33 -5.24
CA ILE A 141 15.47 -21.28 -6.24
C ILE A 141 14.60 -20.16 -5.66
N GLU A 142 13.56 -20.51 -4.90
CA GLU A 142 12.73 -19.54 -4.21
C GLU A 142 13.55 -18.67 -3.24
N ILE A 143 14.47 -19.27 -2.46
CA ILE A 143 15.41 -18.54 -1.60
C ILE A 143 16.30 -17.59 -2.41
N VAL A 144 16.83 -18.03 -3.55
CA VAL A 144 17.69 -17.18 -4.38
C VAL A 144 16.91 -15.98 -4.90
N VAL A 145 15.68 -16.21 -5.40
CA VAL A 145 14.82 -15.14 -5.93
C VAL A 145 14.42 -14.15 -4.83
N ILE A 146 14.01 -14.62 -3.64
CA ILE A 146 13.66 -13.72 -2.54
C ILE A 146 14.86 -12.89 -2.08
N THR A 147 16.07 -13.48 -2.01
CA THR A 147 17.29 -12.75 -1.65
C THR A 147 17.62 -11.67 -2.68
N LEU A 148 17.51 -11.97 -3.98
CA LEU A 148 17.75 -11.00 -5.05
C LEU A 148 16.75 -9.84 -4.99
N VAL A 149 15.45 -10.15 -4.83
CA VAL A 149 14.40 -9.13 -4.72
C VAL A 149 14.62 -8.26 -3.49
N MET A 150 14.91 -8.84 -2.33
CA MET A 150 15.23 -8.10 -1.10
C MET A 150 16.47 -7.21 -1.25
N ALA A 151 17.53 -7.72 -1.89
CA ALA A 151 18.74 -6.94 -2.14
C ALA A 151 18.43 -5.69 -2.99
N VAL A 152 17.65 -5.86 -4.06
CA VAL A 152 17.21 -4.72 -4.90
C VAL A 152 16.35 -3.74 -4.10
N GLN A 153 15.41 -4.22 -3.30
CA GLN A 153 14.58 -3.34 -2.44
C GLN A 153 15.42 -2.53 -1.46
N VAL A 154 16.38 -3.16 -0.78
CA VAL A 154 17.29 -2.48 0.16
C VAL A 154 18.15 -1.45 -0.57
N LEU A 155 18.70 -1.80 -1.74
CA LEU A 155 19.48 -0.87 -2.55
C LEU A 155 18.66 0.36 -2.95
N ILE A 156 17.43 0.18 -3.45
CA ILE A 156 16.54 1.30 -3.78
C ILE A 156 16.20 2.11 -2.53
N GLY A 157 15.92 1.44 -1.40
CA GLY A 157 15.61 2.09 -0.13
C GLY A 157 16.75 2.96 0.40
N ILE A 158 18.01 2.58 0.18
CA ILE A 158 19.19 3.37 0.56
C ILE A 158 19.23 4.72 -0.18
N TYR A 159 18.79 4.77 -1.44
CA TYR A 159 18.72 6.02 -2.21
C TYR A 159 17.51 6.90 -1.86
N GLY A 160 16.64 6.43 -0.98
CA GLY A 160 15.56 7.21 -0.37
C GLY A 160 14.41 7.58 -1.30
N PHE A 161 13.67 8.61 -0.90
CA PHE A 161 12.39 9.02 -1.51
C PHE A 161 12.48 9.31 -3.01
N TYR A 162 13.54 9.98 -3.46
CA TYR A 162 13.67 10.42 -4.85
C TYR A 162 13.92 9.25 -5.84
N ALA A 163 14.67 8.23 -5.41
CA ALA A 163 14.85 7.01 -6.20
C ALA A 163 13.57 6.18 -6.27
N ILE A 164 12.83 6.06 -5.15
CA ILE A 164 11.53 5.38 -5.11
C ILE A 164 10.55 6.06 -6.07
N ARG A 165 10.44 7.39 -5.99
CA ARG A 165 9.57 8.18 -6.87
C ARG A 165 9.89 7.98 -8.35
N THR A 166 11.18 7.94 -8.70
CA THR A 166 11.63 7.71 -10.07
C THR A 166 11.31 6.29 -10.52
N PHE A 167 11.54 5.29 -9.65
CA PHE A 167 11.21 3.90 -9.92
C PHE A 167 9.70 3.72 -10.17
N GLU A 168 8.86 4.24 -9.29
CA GLU A 168 7.39 4.17 -9.42
C GLU A 168 6.89 4.83 -10.70
N LYS A 169 7.47 5.97 -11.10
CA LYS A 169 7.13 6.65 -12.36
C LYS A 169 7.27 5.73 -13.59
N TYR A 170 8.24 4.82 -13.58
CA TYR A 170 8.49 3.90 -14.69
C TYR A 170 7.82 2.53 -14.52
N THR A 171 7.60 2.05 -13.30
CA THR A 171 7.04 0.72 -13.05
C THR A 171 5.51 0.71 -12.95
N VAL A 172 4.90 1.78 -12.41
CA VAL A 172 3.45 1.86 -12.23
C VAL A 172 2.69 1.80 -13.56
N PRO A 173 3.04 2.56 -14.63
CA PRO A 173 2.26 2.53 -15.87
C PRO A 173 2.22 1.14 -16.56
N PRO A 174 3.34 0.40 -16.68
CA PRO A 174 3.32 -0.99 -17.14
C PRO A 174 2.45 -1.90 -16.28
N THR A 175 2.52 -1.79 -14.95
CA THR A 175 1.69 -2.61 -14.06
C THR A 175 0.20 -2.35 -14.27
N ILE A 176 -0.21 -1.08 -14.40
CA ILE A 176 -1.60 -0.71 -14.73
C ILE A 176 -2.00 -1.33 -16.07
N ALA A 177 -1.15 -1.22 -17.10
CA ALA A 177 -1.44 -1.78 -18.42
C ALA A 177 -1.67 -3.29 -18.36
N ILE A 178 -0.81 -4.02 -17.62
CA ILE A 178 -0.98 -5.46 -17.40
C ILE A 178 -2.29 -5.76 -16.68
N MET A 179 -2.63 -5.02 -15.63
CA MET A 179 -3.90 -5.19 -14.92
C MET A 179 -5.11 -5.00 -15.84
N VAL A 180 -5.13 -3.92 -16.62
CA VAL A 180 -6.22 -3.64 -17.57
C VAL A 180 -6.33 -4.75 -18.60
N LEU A 181 -5.20 -5.21 -19.16
CA LEU A 181 -5.18 -6.34 -20.09
C LEU A 181 -5.72 -7.62 -19.46
N MET A 182 -5.30 -7.95 -18.23
CA MET A 182 -5.79 -9.12 -17.51
C MET A 182 -7.30 -9.03 -17.24
N SER A 183 -7.81 -7.86 -16.86
CA SER A 183 -9.25 -7.63 -16.65
C SER A 183 -10.05 -7.79 -17.95
N VAL A 184 -9.58 -7.20 -19.07
CA VAL A 184 -10.23 -7.34 -20.39
C VAL A 184 -10.22 -8.81 -20.84
N LEU A 185 -9.10 -9.51 -20.69
CA LEU A 185 -9.02 -10.94 -21.00
C LEU A 185 -9.95 -11.79 -20.12
N ALA A 186 -10.08 -11.46 -18.83
CA ALA A 186 -11.01 -12.15 -17.94
C ALA A 186 -12.48 -11.90 -18.37
N TRP A 187 -12.85 -10.68 -18.73
CA TRP A 187 -14.21 -10.35 -19.16
C TRP A 187 -14.60 -10.94 -20.52
N THR A 188 -13.66 -11.03 -21.44
CA THR A 188 -13.90 -11.55 -22.79
C THR A 188 -13.91 -13.08 -22.86
N ARG A 189 -13.38 -13.77 -21.85
CA ARG A 189 -13.36 -15.24 -21.78
C ARG A 189 -14.63 -15.79 -21.12
N PRO A 190 -15.44 -16.59 -21.84
CA PRO A 190 -16.64 -17.21 -21.27
C PRO A 190 -16.28 -18.10 -20.07
N GLY A 191 -17.04 -17.97 -18.98
CA GLY A 191 -16.88 -18.79 -17.78
C GLY A 191 -15.81 -18.34 -16.78
N VAL A 192 -15.07 -17.26 -17.08
CA VAL A 192 -14.06 -16.71 -16.14
C VAL A 192 -14.69 -15.75 -15.13
N VAL A 193 -15.60 -14.87 -15.57
CA VAL A 193 -16.29 -13.92 -14.69
C VAL A 193 -17.73 -14.36 -14.48
N ASN A 194 -18.07 -14.68 -13.23
CA ASN A 194 -19.44 -14.93 -12.82
C ASN A 194 -20.02 -13.69 -12.13
N TRP A 195 -20.68 -12.84 -12.92
CA TRP A 195 -21.36 -11.64 -12.40
C TRP A 195 -22.53 -11.94 -11.48
N SER A 196 -23.13 -13.12 -11.61
CA SER A 196 -24.19 -13.65 -10.76
C SER A 196 -23.67 -14.47 -9.59
N LEU A 197 -22.38 -14.38 -9.25
CA LEU A 197 -21.84 -15.08 -8.09
C LEU A 197 -22.53 -14.58 -6.82
N THR A 198 -23.35 -15.44 -6.23
CA THR A 198 -24.03 -15.23 -4.96
C THR A 198 -23.35 -16.04 -3.87
N THR A 199 -23.50 -15.59 -2.62
CA THR A 199 -23.05 -16.34 -1.45
C THR A 199 -23.64 -17.76 -1.44
N SER A 200 -22.83 -18.75 -1.07
CA SER A 200 -23.28 -20.13 -0.85
C SER A 200 -23.39 -20.45 0.65
N LEU A 201 -23.28 -19.45 1.51
CA LEU A 201 -23.16 -19.62 2.96
C LEU A 201 -24.52 -19.49 3.66
N PRO A 202 -24.75 -20.25 4.74
CA PRO A 202 -25.88 -20.01 5.64
C PRO A 202 -25.85 -18.58 6.21
N PRO A 203 -27.00 -17.98 6.60
CA PRO A 203 -27.09 -16.56 6.98
C PRO A 203 -26.10 -16.12 8.07
N GLY A 204 -25.90 -16.94 9.11
CA GLY A 204 -24.97 -16.62 10.19
C GLY A 204 -23.50 -16.62 9.76
N ALA A 205 -23.09 -17.61 8.98
CA ALA A 205 -21.74 -17.69 8.42
C ALA A 205 -21.50 -16.59 7.38
N HIS A 206 -22.53 -16.27 6.59
CA HIS A 206 -22.48 -15.19 5.62
C HIS A 206 -22.19 -13.84 6.30
N LEU A 207 -22.94 -13.49 7.34
CA LEU A 207 -22.71 -12.26 8.10
C LEU A 207 -21.32 -12.22 8.72
N ALA A 208 -20.84 -13.35 9.27
CA ALA A 208 -19.49 -13.43 9.83
C ALA A 208 -18.39 -13.20 8.78
N MET A 209 -18.53 -13.75 7.57
CA MET A 209 -17.56 -13.54 6.49
C MET A 209 -17.61 -12.11 5.95
N LEU A 210 -18.80 -11.50 5.85
CA LEU A 210 -18.95 -10.10 5.46
C LEU A 210 -18.29 -9.14 6.47
N THR A 211 -18.50 -9.36 7.77
CA THR A 211 -17.87 -8.53 8.81
C THR A 211 -16.36 -8.75 8.87
N LEU A 212 -15.89 -9.99 8.68
CA LEU A 212 -14.47 -10.28 8.55
C LEU A 212 -13.85 -9.54 7.36
N LEU A 213 -14.49 -9.58 6.19
CA LEU A 213 -14.03 -8.85 5.00
C LEU A 213 -13.98 -7.34 5.25
N MET A 214 -15.05 -6.78 5.83
CA MET A 214 -15.13 -5.35 6.16
C MET A 214 -14.05 -4.92 7.16
N THR A 215 -13.83 -5.71 8.21
CA THR A 215 -12.88 -5.38 9.27
C THR A 215 -11.43 -5.57 8.82
N ALA A 216 -11.11 -6.67 8.14
CA ALA A 216 -9.75 -6.97 7.71
C ALA A 216 -9.32 -6.10 6.52
N ILE A 217 -10.16 -6.00 5.49
CA ILE A 217 -9.80 -5.39 4.21
C ILE A 217 -10.35 -3.98 4.11
N GLY A 218 -11.60 -3.78 4.50
CA GLY A 218 -12.23 -2.47 4.41
C GLY A 218 -11.54 -1.45 5.31
N VAL A 219 -11.65 -1.67 6.62
CA VAL A 219 -11.18 -0.72 7.63
C VAL A 219 -9.74 -1.03 8.04
N GLY A 220 -9.40 -2.30 8.24
CA GLY A 220 -8.08 -2.74 8.73
C GLY A 220 -6.94 -2.33 7.82
N TRP A 221 -7.16 -2.40 6.49
CA TRP A 221 -6.20 -1.90 5.51
C TRP A 221 -5.93 -0.41 5.69
N GLY A 222 -6.96 0.45 5.70
CA GLY A 222 -6.77 1.91 5.87
C GLY A 222 -6.14 2.29 7.22
N ILE A 223 -6.55 1.61 8.31
CA ILE A 223 -5.92 1.80 9.63
C ILE A 223 -4.44 1.42 9.59
N SER A 224 -4.07 0.39 8.83
CA SER A 224 -2.68 -0.02 8.78
C SER A 224 -1.77 1.10 8.25
N TRP A 225 -2.27 1.86 7.28
CA TRP A 225 -1.57 2.98 6.65
C TRP A 225 -1.44 4.23 7.53
N VAL A 226 -2.26 4.36 8.58
CA VAL A 226 -2.16 5.46 9.56
C VAL A 226 -0.76 5.55 10.16
N THR A 227 -0.06 4.41 10.26
CA THR A 227 1.29 4.35 10.81
C THR A 227 2.36 5.02 9.95
N TRP A 228 2.09 5.28 8.67
CA TRP A 228 2.99 5.97 7.73
C TRP A 228 2.39 7.26 7.14
N ALA A 229 1.16 7.61 7.53
CA ALA A 229 0.42 8.74 6.96
C ALA A 229 1.20 10.07 6.99
N SER A 230 1.94 10.32 8.07
CA SER A 230 2.70 11.57 8.25
C SER A 230 4.07 11.57 7.55
N ASP A 231 4.56 10.41 7.12
CA ASP A 231 5.93 10.28 6.59
C ASP A 231 6.03 10.88 5.18
N TYR A 232 4.93 10.81 4.42
CA TYR A 232 4.82 11.41 3.09
C TYR A 232 4.22 12.81 3.14
N SER A 233 3.23 13.04 4.02
CA SER A 233 2.54 14.34 4.09
C SER A 233 3.39 15.46 4.72
N ARG A 234 4.46 15.12 5.45
CA ARG A 234 5.42 16.10 6.01
C ARG A 234 6.11 16.98 4.94
N PHE A 235 6.18 16.49 3.70
CA PHE A 235 6.79 17.20 2.56
C PHE A 235 5.81 18.13 1.82
N VAL A 236 4.53 18.21 2.24
CA VAL A 236 3.54 19.06 1.59
C VAL A 236 3.67 20.51 2.10
N PRO A 237 3.78 21.53 1.21
CA PRO A 237 3.93 22.93 1.61
C PRO A 237 2.75 23.42 2.46
N LYS A 238 3.03 24.15 3.55
CA LYS A 238 2.02 24.68 4.50
C LYS A 238 0.97 25.60 3.86
N SER A 239 1.27 26.17 2.69
CA SER A 239 0.33 26.99 1.92
C SER A 239 -0.85 26.19 1.36
N VAL A 240 -0.73 24.86 1.27
CA VAL A 240 -1.81 23.99 0.80
C VAL A 240 -2.87 23.88 1.89
N PRO A 241 -4.15 24.17 1.60
CA PRO A 241 -5.21 24.06 2.60
C PRO A 241 -5.42 22.61 3.04
N SER A 242 -5.65 22.39 4.34
CA SER A 242 -5.84 21.04 4.90
C SER A 242 -6.97 20.24 4.25
N LYS A 243 -8.01 20.91 3.74
CA LYS A 243 -9.09 20.26 2.99
C LYS A 243 -8.57 19.63 1.70
N SER A 244 -7.67 20.30 0.98
CA SER A 244 -7.06 19.75 -0.22
C SER A 244 -6.13 18.58 0.11
N VAL A 245 -5.35 18.68 1.19
CA VAL A 245 -4.51 17.57 1.66
C VAL A 245 -5.35 16.32 1.97
N PHE A 246 -6.50 16.51 2.64
CA PHE A 246 -7.43 15.42 2.93
C PHE A 246 -7.95 14.74 1.66
N TRP A 247 -8.33 15.50 0.62
CA TRP A 247 -8.87 14.93 -0.61
C TRP A 247 -7.81 14.34 -1.55
N TYR A 248 -6.54 14.71 -1.39
CA TYR A 248 -5.42 14.12 -2.15
C TYR A 248 -4.84 12.87 -1.49
N SER A 249 -5.23 12.59 -0.25
CA SER A 249 -4.82 11.40 0.53
C SER A 249 -5.83 10.28 0.36
#